data_AF-A0A1S8KT55-F1
#
_entry.id   AF-A0A1S8KT55-F1
#
_cell.length_a   1.000
_cell.length_b   1.000
_cell.length_c   1.000
_cell.angle_alpha   90.00
_cell.angle_beta   90.00
_cell.angle_gamma   90.00
#
_symmetry.space_group_name_H-M   'P 1'
#
loop_
_entity.id
_entity.type
_entity.pdbx_description
1 polymer ?
#
loop_
_entity_poly.entity_id
_entity_poly.type
_entity_poly.pdbx_seq_one_letter_code
_entity_poly.pdbx_strand_id
1 'polypeptide(L)'
;MAKWNVILSTTEPYNYVGMIQVRQGNKNTEVMEATIVENGLPYDLSECKVYFESVVGGKYPVQLETRIVDAKKGKIKYIFDKYSMQCLHRQTANFIIFKGEDLIGTTQDFSYFVINAVSKTEGEMGSYWQSIEDLIAD
;
A
#
# COMPACT_ATOMS: atom_id res chain seq x y z
N MET A 1 10.27 -7.97 10.61
CA MET A 1 10.72 -6.61 10.96
C MET A 1 10.40 -5.69 9.79
N ALA A 2 10.00 -4.45 10.04
CA ALA A 2 9.74 -3.49 8.96
C ALA A 2 11.06 -3.05 8.31
N LYS A 3 11.09 -3.02 6.97
CA LYS A 3 12.24 -2.51 6.20
C LYS A 3 12.18 -0.99 6.05
N TRP A 4 10.96 -0.44 6.01
CA TRP A 4 10.70 1.00 5.88
C TRP A 4 9.86 1.48 7.04
N ASN A 5 10.24 2.65 7.56
CA ASN A 5 9.48 3.40 8.55
C ASN A 5 9.21 4.77 7.95
N VAL A 6 7.94 5.14 7.78
CA VAL A 6 7.53 6.38 7.12
C VAL A 6 6.53 7.17 7.94
N ILE A 7 6.44 8.46 7.67
CA ILE A 7 5.39 9.35 8.19
C ILE A 7 4.54 9.76 7.00
N LEU A 8 3.22 9.59 7.10
CA LEU A 8 2.26 9.91 6.05
C LEU A 8 1.22 10.85 6.62
N SER A 9 1.09 12.02 6.02
CA SER A 9 0.16 13.06 6.41
C SER A 9 -1.15 12.95 5.65
N THR A 10 -2.27 13.31 6.30
CA THR A 10 -3.56 13.57 5.66
C THR A 10 -3.69 15.01 5.16
N THR A 11 -2.94 15.97 5.72
CA THR A 11 -3.14 17.40 5.47
C THR A 11 -1.97 18.14 4.81
N GLU A 12 -0.75 17.62 4.90
CA GLU A 12 0.39 18.21 4.16
C GLU A 12 0.19 18.03 2.65
N PRO A 13 0.74 18.88 1.79
CA PRO A 13 0.53 18.79 0.34
C PRO A 13 1.30 17.63 -0.33
N TYR A 14 2.33 17.09 0.33
CA TYR A 14 3.12 15.99 -0.21
C TYR A 14 3.77 15.15 0.88
N ASN A 15 3.68 13.83 0.76
CA ASN A 15 4.41 12.92 1.64
C ASN A 15 5.82 12.67 1.11
N TYR A 16 6.82 13.29 1.73
CA TYR A 16 8.23 13.03 1.44
C TYR A 16 8.69 11.75 2.14
N VAL A 17 8.40 10.61 1.53
CA VAL A 17 8.95 9.33 1.96
C VAL A 17 10.31 9.07 1.32
N GLY A 18 11.21 8.43 2.06
CA GLY A 18 12.43 7.87 1.49
C GLY A 18 12.12 6.82 0.41
N MET A 19 13.14 6.40 -0.32
CA MET A 19 12.96 5.45 -1.42
C MET A 19 12.49 4.07 -0.91
N ILE A 20 11.22 3.72 -1.18
CA ILE A 20 10.66 2.39 -0.92
C ILE A 20 10.88 1.52 -2.15
N GLN A 21 11.71 0.47 -2.03
CA GLN A 21 11.99 -0.48 -3.11
C GLN A 21 11.59 -1.89 -2.74
N VAL A 22 10.46 -2.33 -3.28
CA VAL A 22 9.95 -3.69 -3.08
C VAL A 22 10.33 -4.57 -4.26
N ARG A 23 10.45 -5.87 -4.04
CA ARG A 23 10.89 -6.80 -5.08
C ARG A 23 9.74 -7.71 -5.48
N GLN A 24 9.40 -7.68 -6.77
CA GLN A 24 8.32 -8.49 -7.34
C GLN A 24 8.54 -9.98 -7.02
N GLY A 25 7.49 -10.66 -6.57
CA GLY A 25 7.54 -12.09 -6.23
C GLY A 25 8.05 -12.42 -4.82
N ASN A 26 8.57 -11.45 -4.07
CA ASN A 26 8.80 -11.65 -2.64
C ASN A 26 7.46 -11.84 -1.92
N LYS A 27 7.43 -12.69 -0.88
CA LYS A 27 6.23 -12.97 -0.09
C LYS A 27 6.49 -12.66 1.37
N ASN A 28 5.63 -11.85 1.99
CA ASN A 28 5.62 -11.54 3.42
C ASN A 28 6.87 -10.82 3.99
N THR A 29 7.88 -10.52 3.17
CA THR A 29 9.13 -9.89 3.61
C THR A 29 9.20 -8.40 3.29
N GLU A 30 8.38 -7.91 2.36
CA GLU A 30 8.32 -6.48 2.00
C GLU A 30 7.36 -5.75 2.94
N VAL A 31 7.89 -5.30 4.08
CA VAL A 31 7.09 -4.76 5.18
C VAL A 31 7.42 -3.30 5.42
N MET A 32 6.38 -2.46 5.43
CA MET A 32 6.45 -1.04 5.80
C MET A 32 5.65 -0.81 7.08
N GLU A 33 6.21 -0.01 7.99
CA GLU A 33 5.48 0.61 9.08
C GLU A 33 5.31 2.10 8.78
N ALA A 34 4.09 2.61 8.91
CA ALA A 34 3.78 4.01 8.67
C ALA A 34 3.13 4.61 9.92
N THR A 35 3.49 5.86 10.22
CA THR A 35 2.81 6.69 11.21
C THR A 35 1.94 7.69 10.46
N ILE A 36 0.63 7.54 10.56
CA ILE A 36 -0.33 8.49 9.99
C ILE A 36 -0.39 9.71 10.90
N VAL A 37 -0.29 10.90 10.31
CA VAL A 37 -0.38 12.18 11.00
C VAL A 37 -1.41 13.09 10.34
N GLU A 38 -1.98 13.98 11.13
CA GLU A 38 -2.81 15.09 10.68
C GLU A 38 -2.30 16.35 11.35
N ASN A 39 -1.98 17.36 10.53
CA ASN A 39 -1.38 18.61 11.00
C ASN A 39 -0.13 18.39 11.88
N GLY A 40 0.68 17.37 11.52
CA GLY A 40 1.91 17.00 12.22
C GLY A 40 1.73 16.21 13.51
N LEU A 41 0.49 15.92 13.94
CA LEU A 41 0.19 15.12 15.13
C LEU A 41 -0.26 13.71 14.74
N PRO A 42 0.07 12.67 15.53
CA PRO A 42 -0.42 11.31 15.28
C PRO A 42 -1.95 11.26 15.16
N TYR A 43 -2.43 10.63 14.09
CA TYR A 43 -3.87 10.45 13.86
C TYR A 43 -4.40 9.27 14.68
N ASP A 44 -5.45 9.47 15.48
CA ASP A 44 -6.05 8.38 16.26
C ASP A 44 -6.88 7.46 15.36
N LEU A 45 -6.41 6.22 15.16
CA LEU A 45 -7.06 5.20 14.34
C LEU A 45 -7.98 4.28 15.17
N SER A 46 -8.34 4.66 16.39
CA SER A 46 -9.25 3.87 17.21
C SER A 46 -10.59 3.67 16.50
N GLU A 47 -11.08 2.43 16.49
CA GLU A 47 -12.33 2.02 15.80
C GLU A 47 -12.30 2.21 14.27
N CYS A 48 -11.11 2.46 13.70
CA CYS A 48 -10.95 2.64 12.26
C CYS A 48 -10.49 1.35 11.58
N LYS A 49 -10.70 1.28 10.27
CA LYS A 49 -10.04 0.35 9.35
C LYS A 49 -9.20 1.15 8.37
N VAL A 50 -8.05 0.60 7.97
CA VAL A 50 -7.14 1.25 7.03
C VAL A 50 -6.88 0.31 5.86
N TYR A 51 -6.93 0.85 4.65
CA TYR A 51 -6.63 0.11 3.43
C TYR A 51 -5.57 0.84 2.62
N PHE A 52 -4.67 0.07 2.03
CA PHE A 52 -3.77 0.55 1.00
C PHE A 52 -4.53 0.65 -0.33
N GLU A 53 -4.42 1.77 -1.02
CA GLU A 53 -5.05 1.98 -2.33
C GLU A 53 -4.01 2.41 -3.37
N SER A 54 -4.12 1.84 -4.57
CA SER A 54 -3.25 2.18 -5.70
C SER A 54 -3.88 1.78 -7.03
N VAL A 55 -3.55 2.50 -8.09
CA VAL A 55 -3.74 2.02 -9.47
C VAL A 55 -2.40 1.51 -10.00
N VAL A 56 -2.13 0.23 -9.75
CA VAL A 56 -0.82 -0.39 -10.06
C VAL A 56 -0.64 -0.49 -11.56
N GLY A 57 0.52 -0.02 -12.05
CA GLY A 57 0.83 0.06 -13.48
C GLY A 57 -0.08 1.00 -14.26
N GLY A 58 -0.81 1.90 -13.59
CA GLY A 58 -1.80 2.77 -14.23
C GLY A 58 -3.03 2.03 -14.79
N LYS A 59 -3.20 0.74 -14.45
CA LYS A 59 -4.26 -0.11 -15.00
C LYS A 59 -5.05 -0.89 -13.95
N TYR A 60 -4.39 -1.35 -12.89
CA TYR A 60 -4.98 -2.33 -11.96
C TYR A 60 -5.32 -1.65 -10.63
N PRO A 61 -6.59 -1.28 -10.38
CA PRO A 61 -7.00 -0.76 -9.09
C PRO A 61 -6.89 -1.86 -8.03
N VAL A 62 -6.24 -1.56 -6.92
CA VAL A 62 -6.12 -2.46 -5.78
C VAL A 62 -6.51 -1.71 -4.51
N GLN A 63 -7.27 -2.38 -3.66
CA GLN A 63 -7.58 -1.96 -2.29
C GLN A 63 -7.27 -3.13 -1.37
N LEU A 64 -6.27 -2.97 -0.50
CA LEU A 64 -5.70 -4.07 0.27
C LEU A 64 -5.71 -3.73 1.76
N GLU A 65 -6.16 -4.68 2.58
CA GLU A 65 -6.27 -4.48 4.03
C GLU A 65 -4.91 -4.17 4.66
N THR A 66 -4.89 -3.18 5.56
CA THR A 66 -3.69 -2.79 6.30
C THR A 66 -3.90 -2.95 7.80
N ARG A 67 -2.91 -3.54 8.47
CA ARG A 67 -3.01 -3.81 9.90
C ARG A 67 -2.65 -2.57 10.72
N ILE A 68 -3.55 -2.15 11.61
CA ILE A 68 -3.23 -1.17 12.65
C ILE A 68 -2.42 -1.86 13.76
N VAL A 69 -1.30 -1.27 14.16
CA VAL A 69 -0.40 -1.82 15.19
C VAL A 69 -0.41 -1.02 16.50
N ASP A 70 -0.64 0.29 16.42
CA ASP A 70 -0.87 1.16 17.58
C ASP A 70 -1.82 2.28 17.16
N ALA A 71 -3.11 2.09 17.45
CA ALA A 71 -4.18 2.97 16.98
C ALA A 71 -4.03 4.40 17.52
N LYS A 72 -3.71 4.55 18.81
CA LYS A 72 -3.58 5.85 19.46
C LYS A 72 -2.39 6.67 18.96
N LYS A 73 -1.39 6.01 18.37
CA LYS A 73 -0.22 6.65 17.77
C LYS A 73 -0.28 6.67 16.24
N GLY A 74 -1.42 6.35 15.62
CA GLY A 74 -1.57 6.34 14.16
C GLY A 74 -0.66 5.35 13.45
N LYS A 75 -0.20 4.29 14.13
CA LYS A 75 0.76 3.36 13.53
C LYS A 75 0.07 2.20 12.83
N ILE A 76 0.44 2.01 11.58
CA ILE A 76 0.01 0.91 10.74
C ILE A 76 1.20 0.11 10.23
N LYS A 77 0.94 -1.14 9.84
CA LYS A 77 1.89 -2.04 9.21
C LYS A 77 1.27 -2.61 7.94
N TYR A 78 1.92 -2.35 6.83
CA TYR A 78 1.55 -2.85 5.51
C TYR A 78 2.58 -3.86 5.00
N ILE A 79 2.09 -4.92 4.38
CA ILE A 79 2.91 -5.96 3.75
C ILE A 79 2.60 -5.91 2.26
N PHE A 80 3.58 -5.53 1.45
CA PHE A 80 3.42 -5.56 0.00
C PHE A 80 3.28 -7.00 -0.47
N ASP A 81 2.23 -7.25 -1.24
CA ASP A 81 1.84 -8.54 -1.75
C ASP A 81 1.96 -8.62 -3.27
N LYS A 82 1.54 -9.74 -3.84
CA LYS A 82 1.60 -9.99 -5.28
C LYS A 82 0.80 -8.96 -6.11
N TYR A 83 -0.26 -8.35 -5.56
CA TYR A 83 -1.12 -7.40 -6.26
C TYR A 83 -0.52 -6.00 -6.27
N SER A 84 -0.06 -5.52 -5.12
CA SER A 84 0.67 -4.25 -5.01
C SER A 84 2.02 -4.28 -5.72
N MET A 85 2.62 -5.45 -5.91
CA MET A 85 3.90 -5.61 -6.64
C MET A 85 3.75 -6.11 -8.08
N GLN A 86 2.55 -6.09 -8.66
CA GLN A 86 2.31 -6.75 -9.96
C GLN A 86 2.94 -6.04 -11.16
N CYS A 87 3.23 -4.75 -11.06
CA CYS A 87 3.86 -3.97 -12.14
C CYS A 87 5.19 -3.38 -11.68
N LEU A 88 6.23 -3.56 -12.50
CA LEU A 88 7.56 -3.01 -12.27
C LEU A 88 7.55 -1.47 -12.29
N HIS A 89 8.62 -0.88 -11.76
CA HIS A 89 8.89 0.56 -11.74
C HIS A 89 8.06 1.32 -10.70
N ARG A 90 7.93 2.63 -10.88
CA ARG A 90 7.29 3.54 -9.93
C ARG A 90 5.78 3.30 -9.90
N GLN A 91 5.26 3.21 -8.69
CA GLN A 91 3.84 3.14 -8.36
C GLN A 91 3.50 4.29 -7.41
N THR A 92 2.25 4.76 -7.48
CA THR A 92 1.69 5.76 -6.56
C THR A 92 0.59 5.11 -5.73
N ALA A 93 0.57 5.37 -4.43
CA ALA A 93 -0.40 4.81 -3.52
C ALA A 93 -0.71 5.77 -2.37
N ASN A 94 -1.81 5.51 -1.68
CA ASN A 94 -2.16 6.16 -0.42
C ASN A 94 -2.82 5.14 0.54
N PHE A 95 -3.18 5.62 1.73
CA PHE A 95 -4.00 4.87 2.66
C PHE A 95 -5.33 5.57 2.90
N ILE A 96 -6.42 4.84 2.70
CA ILE A 96 -7.78 5.29 3.00
C ILE A 96 -8.20 4.78 4.38
N ILE A 97 -8.94 5.60 5.12
CA ILE A 97 -9.30 5.39 6.52
C ILE A 97 -10.82 5.38 6.62
N PHE A 98 -11.36 4.27 7.11
CA PHE A 98 -12.79 4.11 7.38
C PHE A 98 -13.07 4.11 8.87
N LYS A 99 -14.20 4.69 9.28
CA LYS A 99 -14.79 4.48 10.59
C LYS A 99 -16.21 3.96 10.42
N GLY A 100 -16.45 2.70 10.81
CA GLY A 100 -17.66 1.99 10.40
C GLY A 100 -17.66 1.75 8.88
N GLU A 101 -18.65 2.29 8.18
CA GLU A 101 -18.78 2.25 6.72
C GLU A 101 -18.37 3.57 6.04
N ASP A 102 -18.11 4.62 6.83
CA ASP A 102 -17.80 5.95 6.30
C ASP A 102 -16.31 6.08 6.00
N LEU A 103 -15.99 6.55 4.79
CA LEU A 103 -14.65 7.01 4.42
C LEU A 103 -14.41 8.37 5.06
N ILE A 104 -13.54 8.43 6.08
CA ILE A 104 -13.32 9.64 6.88
C ILE A 104 -12.02 10.38 6.54
N GLY A 105 -11.12 9.75 5.79
CA GLY A 105 -9.87 10.40 5.40
C GLY A 105 -8.99 9.53 4.52
N THR A 106 -8.04 10.18 3.87
CA THR A 106 -7.03 9.56 3.03
C THR A 106 -5.70 10.26 3.30
N THR A 107 -4.61 9.49 3.41
CA THR A 107 -3.27 10.10 3.42
C THR A 107 -2.99 10.72 2.06
N GLN A 108 -2.10 11.71 1.98
CA GLN A 108 -1.58 12.07 0.66
C GLN A 108 -0.85 10.91 0.01
N ASP A 109 -0.78 10.99 -1.32
CA ASP A 109 -0.07 10.04 -2.14
C ASP A 109 1.42 9.97 -1.77
N PHE A 110 1.96 8.75 -1.83
CA PHE A 110 3.39 8.47 -1.78
C PHE A 110 3.79 7.56 -2.93
N SER A 111 5.09 7.48 -3.22
CA SER A 111 5.63 6.62 -4.26
C SER A 111 6.42 5.44 -3.69
N TYR A 112 6.30 4.29 -4.35
CA TYR A 112 7.17 3.13 -4.14
C TYR A 112 7.60 2.55 -5.48
N PHE A 113 8.69 1.79 -5.49
CA PHE A 113 9.26 1.19 -6.69
C PHE A 113 9.24 -0.32 -6.59
N VAL A 114 8.70 -0.97 -7.61
CA VAL A 114 8.76 -2.42 -7.75
C VAL A 114 9.93 -2.77 -8.66
N ILE A 115 10.88 -3.56 -8.15
CA ILE A 115 12.04 -4.04 -8.90
C ILE A 115 11.95 -5.53 -9.16
N ASN A 116 12.63 -5.99 -10.21
CA ASN A 116 12.62 -7.39 -10.60
C ASN A 116 13.31 -8.28 -9.54
N ALA A 117 12.74 -9.46 -9.26
CA ALA A 117 13.47 -10.53 -8.58
C ALA A 117 14.29 -11.32 -9.60
N VAL A 118 15.61 -11.28 -9.46
CA VAL A 118 16.54 -12.05 -10.32
C VAL A 118 16.28 -13.56 -10.23
N SER A 119 15.62 -14.03 -9.17
CA SER A 119 15.30 -15.44 -8.93
C SER A 119 13.96 -15.92 -9.50
N LYS A 120 13.21 -15.08 -10.24
CA LYS A 120 11.89 -15.42 -10.77
C LYS A 120 11.87 -15.41 -12.29
N THR A 121 11.17 -16.39 -12.87
CA THR A 121 10.95 -16.49 -14.32
C THR A 121 9.74 -15.64 -14.74
N GLU A 122 9.70 -15.16 -16.00
CA GLU A 122 8.61 -14.31 -16.50
C GLU A 122 7.20 -14.93 -16.30
N GLY A 123 7.09 -16.27 -16.39
CA GLY A 123 5.83 -16.99 -16.14
C GLY A 123 5.35 -16.95 -14.68
N GLU A 124 6.24 -16.77 -13.71
CA GLU A 124 5.88 -16.60 -12.29
C GLU A 124 5.51 -15.14 -11.93
N MET A 125 5.73 -14.22 -12.87
CA MET A 125 5.54 -12.77 -12.71
C MET A 125 4.29 -12.26 -13.45
N GLY A 126 3.44 -13.17 -13.94
CA GLY A 126 2.22 -12.86 -14.69
C GLY A 126 1.23 -11.95 -13.94
N SER A 127 0.31 -11.35 -14.70
CA SER A 127 -0.73 -10.47 -14.15
C SER A 127 -1.64 -11.24 -13.19
N TYR A 128 -1.74 -10.78 -11.95
CA TYR A 128 -2.62 -11.36 -10.94
C TYR A 128 -4.06 -10.84 -11.03
N TRP A 129 -4.31 -9.89 -11.94
CA TRP A 129 -5.62 -9.34 -12.23
C TRP A 129 -6.28 -10.10 -13.39
N GLN A 130 -7.42 -10.73 -13.11
CA GLN A 130 -8.39 -11.18 -14.10
C GLN A 130 -9.62 -10.29 -13.95
N SER A 131 -10.15 -9.77 -15.05
CA SER A 131 -11.45 -9.10 -15.01
C SER A 131 -12.56 -10.12 -14.73
N ILE A 132 -13.72 -9.66 -14.23
CA ILE A 132 -14.91 -10.52 -14.09
C ILE A 132 -15.32 -11.08 -15.47
N GLU A 133 -15.10 -10.32 -16.54
CA GLU A 133 -15.33 -10.74 -17.92
C GLU A 133 -14.42 -11.91 -18.31
N ASP A 134 -13.14 -11.87 -17.92
CA ASP A 134 -12.19 -12.97 -18.15
C ASP A 134 -12.55 -14.24 -17.37
N LEU A 135 -13.20 -14.10 -16.21
CA LEU A 135 -13.66 -15.22 -15.38
C LEU A 135 -14.97 -15.87 -15.86
N ILE A 136 -15.79 -15.12 -16.61
CA ILE A 136 -17.08 -15.60 -17.14
C ILE A 136 -16.90 -16.29 -18.51
N ALA A 137 -15.80 -15.99 -19.21
CA ALA A 137 -15.51 -16.52 -20.55
C ALA A 137 -14.85 -17.92 -20.56
N ASP A 138 -14.62 -18.52 -19.38
CA ASP A 138 -14.01 -19.84 -19.16
C ASP A 138 -15.04 -20.83 -18.58
#